data_AF-A0A7C5C3F3-F1
#
_entry.id   AF-A0A7C5C3F3-F1
#
_cell.length_a   1.000
_cell.length_b   1.000
_cell.length_c   1.000
_cell.angle_alpha   90.00
_cell.angle_beta   90.00
_cell.angle_gamma   90.00
#
_symmetry.space_group_name_H-M   'P 1'
#
loop_
_entity.id
_entity.type
_entity.pdbx_description
1 polymer ?
#
loop_
_entity_poly.entity_id
_entity_poly.type
_entity_poly.pdbx_seq_one_letter_code
_entity_poly.pdbx_strand_id
1 'polypeptide(L)'
;MTLSFFKLQVAGNDFILVDLDRESNEKILHRSESLGELAQLILDRYCGVGGRGCIFIQNRPNTVSGTRAVTIQVYRSDGIMDRGGRDPLFCAARWAFDSAKTSGNQVQIL
;
A
#
# COMPACT_ATOMS: atom_id res chain seq x y z
N MET A 1 3.41 13.64 -12.68
CA MET A 1 2.46 13.01 -11.74
C MET A 1 3.03 13.19 -10.36
N THR A 2 2.19 13.54 -9.38
CA THR A 2 2.57 13.65 -7.98
C THR A 2 1.75 12.61 -7.23
N LEU A 3 2.38 11.91 -6.28
CA LEU A 3 1.78 10.82 -5.53
C LEU A 3 2.14 11.00 -4.06
N SER A 4 1.17 11.00 -3.15
CA SER A 4 1.50 10.97 -1.72
C SER A 4 1.88 9.54 -1.32
N PHE A 5 2.94 9.40 -0.52
CA PHE A 5 3.39 8.09 -0.05
C PHE A 5 3.95 8.17 1.37
N PHE A 6 4.05 7.01 2.01
CA PHE A 6 4.78 6.80 3.26
C PHE A 6 5.93 5.84 3.02
N LYS A 7 7.13 6.16 3.49
CA LYS A 7 8.23 5.20 3.54
C LYS A 7 8.28 4.57 4.93
N LEU A 8 8.03 3.27 4.98
CA LEU A 8 7.92 2.49 6.21
C LEU A 8 9.00 1.40 6.22
N GLN A 9 9.35 0.88 7.40
CA GLN A 9 10.28 -0.25 7.48
C GLN A 9 9.97 -1.16 8.67
N VAL A 10 10.35 -2.42 8.54
CA VAL A 10 10.35 -3.42 9.61
C VAL A 10 11.63 -4.25 9.51
N ALA A 11 12.37 -4.37 10.60
CA ALA A 11 13.59 -5.18 10.69
C ALA A 11 14.61 -4.93 9.55
N GLY A 12 14.74 -3.69 9.07
CA GLY A 12 15.65 -3.32 7.97
C GLY A 12 15.09 -3.53 6.57
N ASN A 13 13.87 -4.05 6.43
CA ASN A 13 13.14 -4.15 5.16
C ASN A 13 12.26 -2.91 4.99
N ASP A 14 12.54 -2.12 3.95
CA ASP A 14 11.84 -0.87 3.65
C ASP A 14 10.76 -1.04 2.57
N PHE A 15 9.65 -0.34 2.73
CA PHE A 15 8.50 -0.39 1.86
C PHE A 15 7.95 1.00 1.60
N ILE A 16 7.39 1.19 0.41
CA ILE A 16 6.66 2.42 0.05
C ILE A 16 5.17 2.12 0.11
N LEU A 17 4.41 2.81 0.95
CA LEU A 17 2.97 2.65 1.09
C LEU A 17 2.24 3.81 0.42
N VAL A 18 1.22 3.47 -0.37
CA VAL A 18 0.35 4.39 -1.10
C VAL A 18 -1.10 4.11 -0.72
N ASP A 19 -1.78 5.13 -0.16
CA ASP A 19 -3.22 5.08 0.15
C ASP A 19 -4.03 5.41 -1.10
N LEU A 20 -4.55 4.38 -1.77
CA LEU A 20 -5.29 4.53 -3.02
C LEU A 20 -6.60 5.32 -2.83
N ASP A 21 -7.21 5.34 -1.64
CA ASP A 21 -8.41 6.15 -1.43
C ASP A 21 -8.08 7.64 -1.51
N ARG A 22 -6.92 8.04 -0.99
CA ARG A 22 -6.44 9.43 -1.06
C ARG A 22 -6.12 9.82 -2.50
N GLU A 23 -5.44 8.94 -3.22
CA GLU A 23 -4.97 9.19 -4.58
C GLU A 23 -6.06 9.03 -5.66
N SER A 24 -7.13 8.30 -5.37
CA SER A 24 -8.31 8.19 -6.24
C SER A 24 -8.99 9.54 -6.47
N ASN A 25 -8.98 10.41 -5.46
CA ASN A 25 -9.42 11.80 -5.59
C ASN A 25 -8.47 12.65 -6.46
N GLU A 26 -7.22 12.22 -6.62
CA GLU A 26 -6.14 12.94 -7.32
C GLU A 26 -5.86 12.41 -8.75
N LYS A 27 -6.73 11.54 -9.29
CA LYS A 27 -6.74 11.02 -10.69
C LYS A 27 -5.66 9.98 -11.05
N ILE A 28 -4.96 9.38 -10.09
CA ILE A 28 -3.89 8.41 -10.39
C ILE A 28 -4.46 7.07 -10.88
N LEU A 29 -5.62 6.65 -10.35
CA LEU A 29 -6.34 5.46 -10.80
C LEU A 29 -7.02 5.60 -12.18
N HIS A 30 -6.99 6.79 -12.79
CA HIS A 30 -7.58 7.03 -14.12
C HIS A 30 -6.57 6.98 -15.26
N ARG A 31 -5.27 6.85 -14.96
CA ARG A 31 -4.27 6.54 -15.99
C ARG A 31 -4.22 5.03 -16.17
N SER A 32 -4.15 4.60 -17.42
CA SER A 32 -4.12 3.19 -17.85
C SER A 32 -2.88 2.40 -17.39
N GLU A 33 -2.07 2.96 -16.48
CA GLU A 33 -0.86 2.31 -15.94
C GLU A 33 -1.27 1.27 -14.90
N SER A 34 -0.69 0.07 -15.00
CA SER A 34 -0.91 -0.97 -14.01
C SER A 34 -0.20 -0.62 -12.69
N LEU A 35 -0.76 -1.05 -11.55
CA LEU A 35 -0.09 -0.88 -10.25
C LEU A 35 1.32 -1.49 -10.21
N GLY A 36 1.57 -2.53 -11.02
CA GLY A 36 2.88 -3.14 -11.17
C GLY A 36 3.90 -2.21 -11.83
N GLU A 37 3.53 -1.56 -12.94
CA GLU A 37 4.39 -0.56 -13.60
C GLU A 37 4.65 0.64 -12.68
N LEU A 38 3.62 1.11 -11.97
CA LEU A 38 3.79 2.17 -10.98
C LEU A 38 4.75 1.75 -9.86
N ALA A 39 4.66 0.51 -9.38
CA ALA A 39 5.60 -0.01 -8.40
C ALA A 39 7.04 -0.05 -8.92
N GLN A 40 7.27 -0.42 -10.18
CA GLN A 40 8.60 -0.40 -10.79
C GLN A 40 9.20 1.01 -10.75
N LEU A 41 8.43 2.02 -11.16
CA LEU A 41 8.86 3.42 -11.15
C LEU A 41 9.17 3.93 -9.73
N ILE A 42 8.32 3.59 -8.75
CA ILE A 42 8.51 4.01 -7.36
C ILE A 42 9.75 3.35 -6.73
N LEU A 43 9.97 2.06 -7.03
CA LEU A 43 10.99 1.23 -6.39
C LEU A 43 12.37 1.30 -7.05
N ASP A 44 12.49 1.94 -8.22
CA ASP A 44 13.79 2.28 -8.80
C ASP A 44 14.59 3.15 -7.81
N ARG A 45 15.79 2.72 -7.45
CA ARG A 45 16.65 3.41 -6.48
C ARG A 45 17.45 4.58 -7.08
N TYR A 46 17.55 4.64 -8.40
CA TYR A 46 18.27 5.69 -9.12
C TYR A 46 17.35 6.85 -9.48
N CYS A 47 16.11 6.56 -9.90
CA CYS A 47 15.18 7.58 -10.37
C CYS A 47 13.87 7.67 -9.56
N GLY A 48 13.60 6.72 -8.66
CA GLY A 48 12.45 6.69 -7.77
C GLY A 48 12.82 6.89 -6.30
N VAL A 49 11.94 6.42 -5.41
CA VAL A 49 12.14 6.51 -3.95
C VAL A 49 13.02 5.37 -3.43
N GLY A 50 12.91 4.20 -4.06
CA GLY A 50 13.61 2.99 -3.66
C GLY A 50 12.99 2.31 -2.43
N GLY A 51 12.85 0.99 -2.49
CA GLY A 51 12.40 0.13 -1.39
C GLY A 51 12.54 -1.34 -1.75
N ARG A 52 12.18 -2.25 -0.85
CA ARG A 52 12.03 -3.69 -1.16
C ARG A 52 10.67 -4.03 -1.78
N GLY A 53 9.63 -3.24 -1.48
CA GLY A 53 8.31 -3.43 -2.07
C GLY A 53 7.43 -2.19 -1.96
N CYS A 54 6.41 -2.14 -2.80
CA CYS A 54 5.40 -1.09 -2.85
C CYS A 54 4.07 -1.69 -2.38
N ILE A 55 3.47 -1.07 -1.38
CA ILE A 55 2.21 -1.46 -0.74
C ILE A 55 1.14 -0.50 -1.21
N PHE A 56 0.19 -0.98 -1.99
CA PHE A 56 -1.03 -0.25 -2.29
C PHE A 56 -2.12 -0.71 -1.33
N ILE A 57 -2.73 0.25 -0.63
CA ILE A 57 -3.79 -0.02 0.34
C ILE A 57 -5.05 0.75 -0.02
N GLN A 58 -6.20 0.10 0.14
CA GLN A 58 -7.50 0.71 -0.11
C GLN A 58 -8.51 0.25 0.93
N ASN A 59 -9.37 1.16 1.41
CA ASN A 59 -10.48 0.76 2.27
C ASN A 59 -11.49 -0.06 1.48
N ARG A 60 -12.03 -1.07 2.15
CA ARG A 60 -13.16 -1.83 1.66
C ARG A 60 -14.27 -1.80 2.72
N PRO A 61 -15.50 -1.40 2.37
CA PRO A 61 -16.61 -1.54 3.29
C PRO A 61 -16.82 -3.03 3.57
N ASN A 62 -16.67 -3.45 4.83
CA ASN A 62 -17.07 -4.80 5.24
C ASN A 62 -18.58 -4.77 5.54
N THR A 63 -19.36 -5.23 4.57
CA THR A 63 -20.82 -5.26 4.65
C THR A 63 -21.36 -6.25 5.68
N VAL A 64 -20.53 -7.15 6.21
CA VAL A 64 -20.97 -8.24 7.10
C VAL A 64 -20.78 -7.91 8.59
N SER A 65 -19.71 -7.19 8.95
CA SER A 65 -19.32 -6.99 10.35
C SER A 65 -19.41 -5.55 10.84
N GLY A 66 -19.74 -4.57 9.98
CA GLY A 66 -19.71 -3.14 10.33
C GLY A 66 -18.32 -2.59 10.63
N THR A 67 -17.27 -3.42 10.52
CA THR A 67 -15.87 -3.04 10.70
C THR A 67 -15.29 -2.50 9.38
N ARG A 68 -14.28 -1.63 9.45
CA ARG A 68 -13.54 -1.22 8.25
C ARG A 68 -12.45 -2.26 7.95
N ALA A 69 -12.46 -2.80 6.73
CA ALA A 69 -11.42 -3.68 6.24
C ALA A 69 -10.53 -2.94 5.24
N VAL A 70 -9.29 -3.38 5.08
CA VAL A 70 -8.36 -2.85 4.08
C VAL A 70 -7.95 -3.96 3.13
N THR A 71 -7.90 -3.65 1.84
CA THR A 71 -7.31 -4.52 0.82
C THR A 71 -5.87 -4.09 0.62
N ILE A 72 -4.94 -5.04 0.63
CA ILE A 72 -3.52 -4.76 0.47
C ILE A 72 -3.00 -5.49 -0.76
N GLN A 73 -2.31 -4.76 -1.63
CA GLN A 73 -1.60 -5.32 -2.78
C GLN A 73 -0.13 -4.92 -2.68
N VAL A 74 0.75 -5.90 -2.61
CA VAL A 74 2.18 -5.68 -2.55
C VAL A 74 2.81 -6.01 -3.89
N TYR A 75 3.69 -5.15 -4.37
CA TYR A 75 4.45 -5.33 -5.60
C TYR A 75 5.94 -5.20 -5.33
N ARG A 76 6.76 -5.97 -6.03
CA ARG A 76 8.22 -5.85 -5.98
C ARG A 76 8.72 -4.90 -7.06
N SER A 77 10.02 -4.64 -7.07
CA SER A 77 10.68 -3.77 -8.04
C SER A 77 10.62 -4.26 -9.49
N ASP A 78 10.27 -5.53 -9.72
CA ASP A 78 10.02 -6.09 -11.04
C ASP A 78 8.55 -5.93 -11.49
N GLY A 79 7.70 -5.29 -10.69
CA GLY A 79 6.28 -5.09 -10.99
C GLY A 79 5.41 -6.34 -10.77
N ILE A 80 5.99 -7.42 -10.24
CA ILE A 80 5.24 -8.65 -9.91
C ILE A 80 4.63 -8.51 -8.52
N MET A 81 3.36 -8.92 -8.40
CA MET A 81 2.64 -8.95 -7.13
C MET A 81 3.23 -10.01 -6.18
N ASP A 82 3.55 -9.59 -4.96
CA ASP A 82 3.99 -10.47 -3.88
C ASP A 82 2.81 -10.82 -2.97
N ARG A 83 2.59 -12.12 -2.77
CA ARG A 83 1.52 -12.67 -1.90
C ARG A 83 2.06 -13.33 -0.63
N GLY A 84 3.39 -13.41 -0.45
CA GLY A 84 4.03 -14.18 0.61
C GLY A 84 4.69 -13.36 1.70
N GLY A 85 5.00 -12.09 1.45
CA GLY A 85 5.69 -11.21 2.41
C GLY A 85 4.83 -10.85 3.63
N ARG A 86 5.31 -11.14 4.84
CA ARG A 86 4.66 -10.71 6.10
C ARG A 86 5.06 -9.31 6.54
N ASP A 87 6.31 -8.93 6.30
CA ASP A 87 6.86 -7.62 6.59
C ASP A 87 6.02 -6.45 6.03
N PRO A 88 5.61 -6.45 4.75
CA PRO A 88 4.75 -5.40 4.24
C PRO A 88 3.38 -5.38 4.94
N LEU A 89 2.86 -6.54 5.39
CA LEU A 89 1.60 -6.60 6.14
C LEU A 89 1.73 -5.95 7.51
N PHE A 90 2.88 -6.08 8.19
CA PHE A 90 3.11 -5.38 9.46
C PHE A 90 3.16 -3.86 9.27
N CYS A 91 3.85 -3.38 8.23
CA CYS A 91 3.87 -1.96 7.89
C CYS A 91 2.46 -1.44 7.57
N ALA A 92 1.69 -2.18 6.77
CA ALA A 92 0.35 -1.80 6.38
C ALA A 92 -0.63 -1.83 7.57
N ALA A 93 -0.55 -2.86 8.42
CA ALA A 93 -1.37 -2.97 9.64
C ALA A 93 -1.10 -1.80 10.60
N ARG A 94 0.19 -1.49 10.81
CA ARG A 94 0.59 -0.37 11.66
C ARG A 94 0.06 0.95 11.12
N TRP A 95 0.24 1.19 9.82
CA TRP A 95 -0.28 2.40 9.18
C TRP A 95 -1.82 2.48 9.25
N ALA A 96 -2.54 1.39 9.00
CA ALA A 96 -4.00 1.37 9.03
C ALA A 96 -4.55 1.69 10.44
N PHE A 97 -3.88 1.18 11.48
CA PHE A 97 -4.18 1.51 12.86
C PHE A 97 -3.93 3.00 13.17
N ASP A 98 -2.74 3.51 12.82
CA ASP A 98 -2.36 4.90 13.11
C ASP A 98 -3.16 5.94 12.31
N SER A 99 -3.70 5.57 11.14
CA SER A 99 -4.47 6.46 10.24
C SER A 99 -5.98 6.45 10.49
N ALA A 100 -6.46 5.79 11.54
CA ALA A 100 -7.89 5.63 11.86
C ALA A 100 -8.71 5.00 10.71
N LYS A 101 -8.05 4.21 9.85
CA LYS A 101 -8.68 3.45 8.77
C LYS A 101 -9.36 2.18 9.30
N THR A 102 -9.21 1.89 10.60
CA THR A 102 -9.85 0.77 11.30
C THR A 102 -10.75 1.24 12.42
N SER A 103 -11.76 0.43 12.75
CA SER A 103 -12.66 0.66 13.89
C SER A 103 -12.21 -0.21 15.07
N GLY A 104 -11.61 0.41 16.10
CA GLY A 104 -11.13 -0.28 17.30
C GLY A 104 -9.68 -0.74 17.23
N ASN A 105 -9.33 -1.77 18.00
CA ASN A 105 -7.98 -2.32 18.13
C ASN A 105 -7.70 -3.51 17.19
N GLN A 106 -8.53 -3.69 16.15
CA GLN A 106 -8.42 -4.78 15.20
C GLN A 106 -8.32 -4.24 13.77
N VAL A 107 -7.35 -4.78 13.01
CA VAL A 107 -7.19 -4.53 11.57
C VAL A 107 -7.55 -5.80 10.82
N GLN A 108 -8.50 -5.73 9.89
CA GLN A 108 -8.80 -6.83 8.97
C GLN A 108 -8.13 -6.57 7.63
N ILE A 109 -7.20 -7.46 7.26
CA ILE A 109 -6.46 -7.44 6.00
C ILE A 109 -7.07 -8.49 5.06
N LEU A 110 -7.39 -8.08 3.83
CA LEU A 110 -7.92 -8.91 2.75
C LEU A 110 -6.95 -9.02 1.58
#